data_AF-A0A962TH93-F1
#
_entry.id   AF-A0A962TH93-F1
#
_cell.length_a   1.000
_cell.length_b   1.000
_cell.length_c   1.000
_cell.angle_alpha   90.00
_cell.angle_beta   90.00
_cell.angle_gamma   90.00
#
_symmetry.space_group_name_H-M   'P 1'
#
loop_
_entity.id
_entity.type
_entity.pdbx_description
1 polymer ?
#
loop_
_entity_poly.entity_id
_entity_poly.type
_entity_poly.pdbx_seq_one_letter_code
_entity_poly.pdbx_strand_id
1 'polypeptide(L)'
;MDSFINHAFTVFMGFFAIMNPIANTPVFLGLTAEDDPNVRRKIAAKALFLSLVIIIIFSAAGKLIFDLFGITLSSFRIMGGILVALVGYHMLQGG
;
A
#
# COMPACT_ATOMS: atom_id res chain seq x y z
N MET A 1 16.58 14.63 -17.77
CA MET A 1 16.33 13.18 -17.62
C MET A 1 16.48 12.75 -16.16
N ASP A 2 17.55 13.17 -15.50
CA ASP A 2 17.92 12.72 -14.14
C ASP A 2 16.86 13.03 -13.06
N SER A 3 16.21 14.20 -13.12
CA SER A 3 15.15 14.56 -12.15
C SER A 3 13.92 13.63 -12.21
N PHE A 4 13.50 13.22 -13.42
CA PHE A 4 12.36 12.32 -13.58
C PHE A 4 12.68 10.91 -13.07
N ILE A 5 13.87 10.40 -13.40
CA ILE A 5 14.34 9.09 -12.95
C ILE A 5 14.44 9.06 -11.42
N ASN A 6 15.02 10.10 -10.81
CA ASN A 6 15.11 10.24 -9.35
C ASN A 6 13.73 10.28 -8.68
N HIS A 7 12.77 10.97 -9.31
CA HIS A 7 11.40 11.02 -8.81
C HIS A 7 10.71 9.65 -8.90
N ALA A 8 10.79 8.99 -10.06
CA ALA A 8 10.24 7.66 -10.27
C ALA A 8 10.82 6.64 -9.28
N PHE A 9 12.14 6.70 -9.05
CA PHE A 9 12.81 5.82 -8.10
C PHE A 9 12.33 6.07 -6.66
N THR A 10 12.17 7.33 -6.26
CA THR A 10 11.68 7.68 -4.91
C THR A 10 10.24 7.20 -4.69
N VAL A 11 9.36 7.41 -5.68
CA VAL A 11 7.96 6.94 -5.62
C VAL A 11 7.92 5.40 -5.59
N PHE A 12 8.71 4.73 -6.42
CA PHE A 12 8.82 3.28 -6.42
C PHE A 12 9.29 2.74 -5.07
N MET A 13 10.37 3.30 -4.50
CA MET A 13 10.90 2.87 -3.20
C MET A 13 9.88 3.11 -2.08
N GLY A 14 9.17 4.23 -2.10
CA GLY A 14 8.09 4.51 -1.15
C GLY A 14 6.94 3.50 -1.27
N PHE A 15 6.48 3.22 -2.49
CA PHE A 15 5.44 2.23 -2.73
C PHE A 15 5.88 0.81 -2.34
N PHE A 16 7.12 0.42 -2.66
CA PHE A 16 7.70 -0.87 -2.30
C PHE A 16 7.75 -1.05 -0.78
N ALA A 17 8.17 -0.01 -0.05
CA ALA A 17 8.19 -0.02 1.41
C ALA A 17 6.78 -0.17 1.99
N ILE A 18 5.79 0.58 1.47
CA ILE A 18 4.39 0.51 1.92
C ILE A 18 3.77 -0.87 1.66
N MET A 19 3.98 -1.42 0.46
CA MET A 19 3.43 -2.73 0.08
C MET A 19 4.09 -3.89 0.82
N ASN A 20 5.29 -3.68 1.37
CA ASN A 20 6.08 -4.65 2.12
C ASN A 20 6.05 -6.06 1.51
N PRO A 21 6.46 -6.23 0.24
CA PRO A 21 6.32 -7.50 -0.46
C PRO A 21 7.16 -8.61 0.18
N ILE A 22 8.26 -8.26 0.86
CA ILE A 22 9.16 -9.21 1.53
C ILE A 22 8.42 -9.92 2.67
N ALA A 23 7.71 -9.18 3.52
CA ALA A 23 6.93 -9.77 4.60
C ALA A 23 5.62 -10.41 4.08
N ASN A 24 4.96 -9.76 3.12
CA ASN A 24 3.65 -10.21 2.64
C ASN A 24 3.71 -11.49 1.77
N THR A 25 4.83 -11.75 1.08
CA THR A 25 4.99 -12.97 0.26
C THR A 25 4.90 -14.26 1.08
N PRO A 26 5.70 -14.49 2.14
CA PRO A 26 5.58 -15.69 2.96
C PRO A 26 4.24 -15.77 3.70
N VAL A 27 3.65 -14.63 4.11
CA VAL A 27 2.30 -14.60 4.69
C VAL A 27 1.26 -15.11 3.70
N PHE A 28 1.29 -14.62 2.46
CA PHE A 28 0.39 -15.08 1.40
C PHE A 28 0.56 -16.56 1.10
N LEU A 29 1.82 -17.03 1.02
CA LEU A 29 2.11 -18.45 0.80
C LEU A 29 1.60 -19.33 1.95
N GLY A 30 1.72 -18.86 3.19
CA GLY A 30 1.16 -19.55 4.36
C GLY A 30 -0.37 -19.61 4.35
N LEU A 31 -1.03 -18.48 4.01
CA LEU A 31 -2.50 -18.40 3.94
C LEU A 31 -3.10 -19.22 2.78
N THR A 32 -2.31 -19.52 1.76
CA THR A 32 -2.75 -20.28 0.56
C THR A 32 -2.03 -21.62 0.42
N ALA A 33 -1.45 -22.13 1.52
CA ALA A 33 -0.63 -23.35 1.50
C ALA A 33 -1.44 -24.61 1.16
N GLU A 34 -2.70 -24.67 1.58
CA GLU A 34 -3.61 -25.80 1.36
C GLU A 34 -4.47 -25.65 0.09
N ASP A 35 -4.37 -24.51 -0.60
CA ASP A 35 -5.14 -24.24 -1.81
C ASP A 35 -4.52 -24.90 -3.05
N ASP A 36 -5.37 -25.35 -3.97
CA ASP A 36 -4.93 -25.78 -5.30
C ASP A 36 -4.19 -24.62 -6.03
N PRO A 37 -3.13 -24.91 -6.81
CA PRO A 37 -2.37 -23.88 -7.54
C PRO A 37 -3.23 -22.96 -8.41
N ASN A 38 -4.35 -23.45 -8.95
CA ASN A 38 -5.27 -22.66 -9.75
C ASN A 38 -6.08 -21.67 -8.88
N VAL A 39 -6.49 -22.09 -7.69
CA VAL A 39 -7.19 -21.24 -6.73
C VAL A 39 -6.25 -20.14 -6.24
N ARG A 40 -5.02 -20.51 -5.86
CA ARG A 40 -3.99 -19.54 -5.44
C ARG A 40 -3.72 -18.47 -6.49
N ARG A 41 -3.62 -18.85 -7.78
CA ARG A 41 -3.47 -17.90 -8.90
C ARG A 41 -4.68 -16.96 -9.05
N LYS A 42 -5.90 -17.48 -8.90
CA LYS A 42 -7.12 -16.66 -8.94
C LYS A 42 -7.15 -15.64 -7.79
N ILE A 43 -6.75 -16.04 -6.58
CA ILE A 43 -6.66 -15.13 -5.44
C ILE A 43 -5.65 -14.02 -5.72
N ALA A 44 -4.45 -14.38 -6.19
CA ALA A 44 -3.41 -13.40 -6.54
C ALA A 44 -3.88 -12.41 -7.63
N ALA A 45 -4.52 -12.91 -8.69
CA ALA A 45 -5.05 -12.07 -9.76
C ALA A 45 -6.16 -11.12 -9.26
N LYS A 46 -7.05 -11.61 -8.38
CA LYS A 46 -8.10 -10.80 -7.77
C LYS A 46 -7.51 -9.70 -6.88
N ALA A 47 -6.51 -10.04 -6.06
CA ALA A 47 -5.81 -9.06 -5.22
C ALA A 47 -5.11 -7.99 -6.06
N LEU A 48 -4.40 -8.39 -7.12
CA LEU A 48 -3.76 -7.47 -8.07
C LEU A 48 -4.78 -6.51 -8.70
N PHE A 49 -5.89 -7.05 -9.20
CA PHE A 49 -6.92 -6.25 -9.85
C PHE A 49 -7.57 -5.27 -8.86
N LEU A 50 -7.89 -5.73 -7.65
CA LEU A 50 -8.49 -4.87 -6.63
C LEU A 50 -7.53 -3.74 -6.23
N SER A 51 -6.25 -4.05 -5.99
CA SER A 51 -5.24 -3.04 -5.67
C SER A 51 -5.08 -2.02 -6.79
N LEU A 52 -5.07 -2.46 -8.06
CA LEU A 52 -4.99 -1.57 -9.22
C LEU A 52 -6.19 -0.58 -9.25
N VAL A 53 -7.41 -1.10 -9.06
CA VAL A 53 -8.63 -0.28 -9.04
C VAL A 53 -8.57 0.74 -7.91
N ILE A 54 -8.18 0.33 -6.69
CA ILE A 54 -8.05 1.23 -5.54
C ILE A 54 -7.02 2.33 -5.84
N ILE A 55 -5.85 1.98 -6.37
CA ILE A 55 -4.80 2.95 -6.71
C ILE A 55 -5.30 3.96 -7.74
N ILE A 56 -5.97 3.52 -8.81
CA ILE A 56 -6.49 4.43 -9.83
C ILE A 56 -7.53 5.39 -9.24
N ILE A 57 -8.47 4.87 -8.45
CA ILE A 57 -9.51 5.69 -7.81
C ILE A 57 -8.89 6.74 -6.90
N PHE A 58 -8.00 6.35 -5.98
CA PHE A 58 -7.37 7.29 -5.05
C PHE A 58 -6.39 8.24 -5.75
N SER A 59 -5.71 7.80 -6.81
CA SER A 59 -4.84 8.67 -7.60
C SER A 59 -5.64 9.77 -8.31
N ALA A 60 -6.82 9.44 -8.84
CA ALA A 60 -7.69 10.41 -9.51
C ALA A 60 -8.47 11.28 -8.50
N ALA A 61 -9.01 10.69 -7.43
CA ALA A 61 -9.88 11.35 -6.47
C ALA A 61 -9.13 12.03 -5.31
N GLY A 62 -7.86 11.73 -5.08
CA GLY A 62 -7.13 12.15 -3.88
C GLY A 62 -7.11 13.65 -3.66
N LYS A 63 -6.90 14.44 -4.73
CA LYS A 63 -6.96 15.91 -4.65
C LYS A 63 -8.37 16.40 -4.28
N LEU A 64 -9.41 15.80 -4.87
CA LEU A 64 -10.79 16.16 -4.58
C LEU A 64 -11.16 15.86 -3.13
N ILE A 65 -10.70 14.72 -2.58
CA ILE A 65 -10.89 14.37 -1.18
C ILE A 65 -10.24 15.43 -0.28
N PHE A 66 -8.99 15.80 -0.56
CA PHE A 66 -8.27 16.81 0.22
C PHE A 66 -8.93 18.19 0.17
N ASP A 67 -9.36 18.62 -1.02
CA ASP A 67 -10.05 19.89 -1.21
C ASP A 67 -11.41 19.90 -0.48
N LEU A 68 -12.17 18.78 -0.51
CA LEU A 68 -13.46 18.65 0.17
C LEU A 68 -13.35 18.75 1.70
N PHE A 69 -12.32 18.14 2.28
CA PHE A 69 -12.09 18.17 3.73
C PHE A 69 -11.26 19.38 4.19
N GLY A 70 -10.78 20.22 3.26
CA GLY A 70 -9.88 21.34 3.58
C GLY A 70 -8.53 20.90 4.16
N ILE A 71 -8.06 19.70 3.81
CA ILE A 71 -6.83 19.11 4.34
C ILE A 71 -5.70 19.28 3.34
N THR A 72 -4.49 19.58 3.81
CA THR A 72 -3.31 19.61 2.93
C THR A 72 -2.67 18.23 2.82
N LEU A 73 -2.02 17.94 1.68
CA LEU A 73 -1.22 16.71 1.52
C LEU A 73 -0.18 16.58 2.64
N SER A 74 0.42 17.68 3.09
CA SER A 74 1.37 17.69 4.21
C SER A 74 0.73 17.23 5.52
N SER A 75 -0.45 17.76 5.86
CA SER A 75 -1.21 17.35 7.04
C SER A 75 -1.57 15.87 7.00
N PHE A 76 -2.01 15.38 5.83
CA PHE A 76 -2.33 13.96 5.63
C PHE A 76 -1.10 13.06 5.83
N ARG A 77 0.07 13.45 5.30
CA ARG A 77 1.33 12.71 5.50
C ARG A 77 1.74 12.62 6.97
N ILE A 78 1.59 13.71 7.74
CA ILE A 78 1.90 13.71 9.18
C ILE A 78 0.97 12.76 9.92
N MET A 79 -0.36 12.87 9.71
CA MET A 79 -1.33 11.97 10.35
C MET A 79 -1.14 10.52 9.95
N GLY A 80 -0.92 10.24 8.66
CA GLY A 80 -0.64 8.90 8.16
C GLY A 80 0.61 8.29 8.81
N GLY A 81 1.68 9.08 8.98
CA GLY A 81 2.88 8.66 9.69
C GLY A 81 2.61 8.30 11.15
N ILE A 82 1.81 9.11 11.86
CA ILE A 82 1.41 8.84 13.25
C ILE A 82 0.58 7.56 13.33
N LEU A 83 -0.40 7.39 12.43
CA LEU A 83 -1.22 6.17 12.39
C LEU A 83 -0.36 4.92 12.15
N VAL A 84 0.58 4.95 11.21
CA VAL A 84 1.49 3.83 10.96
C VAL A 84 2.37 3.56 12.19
N ALA A 85 2.87 4.60 12.85
CA ALA A 85 3.65 4.45 14.09
C ALA A 85 2.82 3.81 15.22
N LEU A 86 1.56 4.21 15.36
CA LEU A 86 0.64 3.63 16.35
C LEU A 86 0.32 2.16 16.02
N VAL A 87 0.03 1.83 14.77
CA VAL A 87 -0.18 0.44 14.34
C VAL A 87 1.06 -0.40 14.63
N GLY A 88 2.25 0.09 14.28
CA GLY A 88 3.50 -0.59 14.57
C GLY A 88 3.75 -0.78 16.08
N TYR A 89 3.43 0.23 16.89
CA TYR A 89 3.50 0.14 18.35
C TYR A 89 2.55 -0.94 18.90
N HIS A 90 1.30 -0.98 18.43
CA HIS A 90 0.36 -2.02 18.80
C HIS A 90 0.83 -3.43 18.40
N MET A 91 1.49 -3.57 17.25
CA MET A 91 2.06 -4.85 16.83
C MET A 91 3.18 -5.34 17.77
N LEU A 92 3.99 -4.44 18.33
CA LEU A 92 5.07 -4.79 19.27
C LEU A 92 4.56 -5.12 20.67
N GLN A 93 3.43 -4.56 21.08
CA GLN A 93 2.80 -4.85 22.36
C GLN A 93 2.14 -6.23 22.42
N GLY A 94 2.17 -6.99 21.32
CA GLY A 94 1.59 -8.33 21.24
C GLY A 94 0.07 -8.26 21.33
N GLY A 95 -0.55 -7.68 20.29
CA GLY A 95 -2.01 -7.59 20.17
C GLY A 95 -2.74 -8.89 20.50
#